data_AF-A0A317ZHE7-F1
#
_entry.id   AF-A0A317ZHE7-F1
#
_cell.length_a   1.000
_cell.length_b   1.000
_cell.length_c   1.000
_cell.angle_alpha   90.00
_cell.angle_beta   90.00
_cell.angle_gamma   90.00
#
_symmetry.space_group_name_H-M   'P 1'
#
loop_
_entity.id
_entity.type
_entity.pdbx_description
1 polymer ?
#
loop_
_entity_poly.entity_id
_entity_poly.type
_entity_poly.pdbx_seq_one_letter_code
_entity_poly.pdbx_strand_id
1 'polypeptide(L)'
;MRSFLKPIVLPITLLSFAGCQLWAAHPSQGLWVGEVALNAVNEATGAVGDSNTYEFTDPAITTPTADTAYLRLIVHVNGAGQASLLKSVAVVEKSVAANGDIDVLLITDPTLYPNYPGIARRYATAFYDFGNTQAVTALNEIIDEAVARAVEDKNSSAADIETYINGFLDPIIEASDVSTAYLDSGTGASSFITDDFFTEAEVQQLAADVAGLIDSNSLTVADFAYSPGTPYGPLPPSATSSANFDVVMAAAVALRDNSVFSDTRSIEAIARLTESAANAVGSLDAGAELSEKVTAAEAAAIDAWHNAADVNQAYNRYLASEAYSSLPEFIVEIAVNAAITELGRTTDPAEIQQAIRDALILEDPVRDADSAAVALQSASLFGDPRAINALERLLGKTAESAAAQVLIDADPQALTEVVEATADNTFAAIQAAPVFATTPTAAYDQFVNSDDFSEAAALAASTAASEVAFQVGAGVSDDDQLEFFADRAVKRALIAVRNQVAGLPQDSVAFSGELVPGGTVETQFFLPALAPTNPFMHRLHPDHTEGIAITREVSLEVNPTSAASGLDRAAYGVSRITGTYREEIFGLHKPLGNSQDIGLKTEGSFTLNRISLVDTLNF
;
A
#
# COMPACT_ATOMS: atom_id res chain seq x y z
N MET A 1 16.50 51.95 53.22
CA MET A 1 15.42 51.23 52.53
C MET A 1 15.90 50.85 51.14
N ARG A 2 16.47 49.64 50.99
CA ARG A 2 16.81 49.04 49.71
C ARG A 2 15.95 47.79 49.61
N SER A 3 15.02 47.78 48.66
CA SER A 3 14.10 46.68 48.39
C SER A 3 14.87 45.58 47.67
N PHE A 4 14.96 44.41 48.29
CA PHE A 4 15.47 43.18 47.68
C PHE A 4 14.33 42.57 46.85
N LEU A 5 14.40 42.72 45.53
CA LEU A 5 13.71 41.81 44.61
C LEU A 5 14.44 40.47 44.65
N LYS A 6 13.78 39.44 45.18
CA LYS A 6 14.20 38.04 45.02
C LYS A 6 13.72 37.56 43.65
N PRO A 7 14.55 36.87 42.86
CA PRO A 7 14.07 36.11 41.72
C PRO A 7 13.25 34.93 42.25
N ILE A 8 11.98 34.87 41.87
CA ILE A 8 11.17 33.68 42.03
C ILE A 8 11.61 32.74 40.91
N VAL A 9 12.48 31.79 41.23
CA VAL A 9 12.75 30.63 40.39
C VAL A 9 11.58 29.68 40.63
N LEU A 10 10.57 29.74 39.75
CA LEU A 10 9.51 28.74 39.72
C LEU A 10 10.15 27.42 39.23
N PRO A 11 10.01 26.30 39.96
CA PRO A 11 10.32 25.01 39.39
C PRO A 11 9.24 24.74 38.33
N ILE A 12 9.63 24.85 37.06
CA ILE A 12 8.84 24.30 35.95
C ILE A 12 8.85 22.79 36.17
N THR A 13 7.78 22.28 36.77
CA THR A 13 7.50 20.85 36.78
C THR A 13 7.15 20.49 35.35
N LEU A 14 8.16 20.08 34.58
CA LEU A 14 8.00 19.49 33.27
C LEU A 14 7.16 18.22 33.49
N LEU A 15 5.85 18.29 33.23
CA LEU A 15 5.05 17.07 33.07
C LEU A 15 5.56 16.45 31.77
N SER A 16 6.46 15.48 31.90
CA SER A 16 6.90 14.63 30.80
C SER A 16 5.72 13.78 30.34
N PHE A 17 4.88 14.32 29.47
CA PHE A 17 4.24 13.48 28.48
C PHE A 17 5.36 12.97 27.59
N ALA A 18 5.57 11.65 27.60
CA ALA A 18 6.54 10.97 26.75
C ALA A 18 6.49 11.60 25.36
N GLY A 19 7.63 12.15 24.95
CA GLY A 19 7.77 12.83 23.67
C GLY A 19 7.49 11.85 22.55
N CYS A 20 6.26 11.82 22.06
CA CYS A 20 5.95 11.25 20.76
C CYS A 20 6.65 12.16 19.73
N GLN A 21 7.88 11.79 19.36
CA GLN A 21 8.64 12.52 18.35
C GLN A 21 7.83 12.61 17.06
N LEU A 22 7.96 13.77 16.44
CA LEU A 22 7.29 14.18 15.22
C LEU A 22 7.78 13.26 14.09
N TRP A 23 6.92 12.37 13.59
CA TRP A 23 7.20 11.60 12.39
C TRP A 23 7.16 12.56 11.20
N ALA A 24 8.30 13.13 10.80
CA ALA A 24 8.37 13.98 9.63
C ALA A 24 7.81 13.23 8.41
N ALA A 25 6.91 13.87 7.68
CA ALA A 25 6.32 13.37 6.43
C ALA A 25 7.39 12.66 5.58
N HIS A 26 7.08 11.46 5.05
CA HIS A 26 8.11 10.61 4.44
C HIS A 26 8.89 11.41 3.38
N PRO A 27 10.24 11.44 3.43
CA PRO A 27 11.03 12.37 2.63
C PRO A 27 10.74 12.22 1.15
N SER A 28 10.37 11.01 0.70
CA SER A 28 10.03 10.69 -0.69
C SER A 28 8.54 10.73 -1.03
N GLN A 29 7.62 11.14 -0.14
CA GLN A 29 6.18 11.20 -0.44
C GLN A 29 5.85 12.04 -1.69
N GLY A 30 4.75 11.73 -2.37
CA GLY A 30 4.24 12.48 -3.52
C GLY A 30 4.37 11.77 -4.86
N LEU A 31 4.04 12.50 -5.93
CA LEU A 31 4.12 12.03 -7.31
C LEU A 31 5.49 12.32 -7.93
N TRP A 32 6.12 11.28 -8.47
CA TRP A 32 7.40 11.34 -9.17
C TRP A 32 7.24 10.94 -10.63
N VAL A 33 7.77 11.76 -11.52
CA VAL A 33 7.78 11.48 -12.96
C VAL A 33 9.20 11.66 -13.50
N GLY A 34 9.61 10.71 -14.32
CA GLY A 34 10.96 10.72 -14.85
C GLY A 34 11.18 9.70 -15.95
N GLU A 35 12.45 9.41 -16.19
CA GLU A 35 12.88 8.56 -17.29
C GLU A 35 13.96 7.59 -16.85
N VAL A 36 13.95 6.41 -17.45
CA VAL A 36 15.01 5.41 -17.41
C VAL A 36 15.77 5.47 -18.73
N ALA A 37 17.09 5.58 -18.68
CA ALA A 37 17.99 5.47 -19.81
C ALA A 37 18.58 4.05 -19.87
N LEU A 38 17.87 3.13 -20.51
CA LEU A 38 18.30 1.75 -20.70
C LEU A 38 19.48 1.68 -21.66
N ASN A 39 20.62 1.22 -21.17
CA ASN A 39 21.87 1.18 -21.92
C ASN A 39 22.59 -0.17 -21.81
N ALA A 40 21.98 -1.16 -21.19
CA ALA A 40 22.50 -2.52 -21.12
C ALA A 40 21.40 -3.58 -21.22
N VAL A 41 21.72 -4.70 -21.87
CA VAL A 41 20.84 -5.87 -22.05
C VAL A 41 21.65 -7.17 -22.06
N ASN A 42 21.11 -8.28 -21.55
CA ASN A 42 21.77 -9.58 -21.73
C ASN A 42 21.58 -10.11 -23.17
N GLU A 43 22.54 -10.90 -23.64
CA GLU A 43 22.54 -11.40 -25.02
C GLU A 43 21.60 -12.60 -25.16
N ALA A 44 20.44 -12.39 -25.80
CA ALA A 44 19.44 -13.45 -25.99
C ALA A 44 19.81 -14.47 -27.09
N THR A 45 20.77 -14.13 -27.97
CA THR A 45 21.22 -14.99 -29.09
C THR A 45 22.69 -14.74 -29.37
N GLY A 46 23.52 -15.78 -29.29
CA GLY A 46 24.97 -15.65 -29.47
C GLY A 46 25.34 -15.04 -30.81
N ALA A 47 26.33 -14.15 -30.81
CA ALA A 47 27.01 -13.71 -32.01
C ALA A 47 27.71 -14.91 -32.67
N VAL A 48 27.67 -14.96 -34.01
CA VAL A 48 28.52 -15.89 -34.77
C VAL A 48 29.93 -15.31 -34.74
N GLY A 49 30.80 -15.89 -33.91
CA GLY A 49 32.19 -15.46 -33.78
C GLY A 49 33.00 -15.73 -35.05
N ASP A 50 34.25 -15.26 -35.07
CA ASP A 50 35.19 -15.42 -36.20
C ASP A 50 35.46 -16.89 -36.57
N SER A 51 35.19 -17.81 -35.64
CA SER A 51 35.23 -19.27 -35.80
C SER A 51 33.98 -19.87 -36.46
N ASN A 52 32.98 -19.06 -36.80
CA ASN A 52 31.65 -19.50 -37.24
C ASN A 52 30.94 -20.41 -36.22
N THR A 53 31.30 -20.28 -34.93
CA THR A 53 30.60 -20.89 -33.80
C THR A 53 29.82 -19.82 -33.07
N TYR A 54 28.63 -20.17 -32.56
CA TYR A 54 27.89 -19.30 -31.66
C TYR A 54 28.69 -19.15 -30.36
N GLU A 55 29.17 -17.94 -30.11
CA GLU A 55 29.71 -17.56 -28.81
C GLU A 55 28.57 -16.88 -28.04
N PHE A 56 28.21 -17.47 -26.90
CA PHE A 56 27.22 -16.88 -26.01
C PHE A 56 27.96 -16.19 -24.88
N THR A 57 27.74 -14.89 -24.73
CA THR A 57 28.06 -14.23 -23.47
C THR A 57 27.21 -14.86 -22.36
N ASP A 58 27.71 -14.88 -21.12
CA ASP A 58 26.94 -15.41 -19.98
C ASP A 58 25.58 -14.68 -19.90
N PRO A 59 24.44 -15.37 -20.10
CA PRO A 59 23.11 -14.75 -20.14
C PRO A 59 22.72 -14.13 -18.78
N ALA A 60 23.43 -14.44 -17.70
CA ALA A 60 23.25 -13.79 -16.40
C ALA A 60 23.78 -12.35 -16.36
N ILE A 61 24.61 -11.94 -17.33
CA ILE A 61 25.33 -10.66 -17.33
C ILE A 61 24.79 -9.75 -18.44
N THR A 62 24.43 -8.51 -18.09
CA THR A 62 24.04 -7.48 -19.06
C THR A 62 25.26 -6.92 -19.78
N THR A 63 25.11 -6.58 -21.05
CA THR A 63 26.14 -5.97 -21.91
C THR A 63 25.66 -4.63 -22.45
N PRO A 64 26.54 -3.65 -22.70
CA PRO A 64 26.13 -2.34 -23.21
C PRO A 64 25.41 -2.44 -24.56
N THR A 65 24.32 -1.69 -24.72
CA THR A 65 23.62 -1.57 -26.00
C THR A 65 24.34 -0.58 -26.93
N ALA A 66 24.11 -0.71 -28.24
CA ALA A 66 24.65 0.24 -29.21
C ALA A 66 24.01 1.64 -29.14
N ASP A 67 22.77 1.71 -28.66
CA ASP A 67 22.00 2.94 -28.46
C ASP A 67 21.16 2.84 -27.17
N THR A 68 20.79 3.99 -26.60
CA THR A 68 20.02 4.08 -25.36
C THR A 68 18.51 4.14 -25.65
N ALA A 69 17.74 3.28 -24.99
CA ALA A 69 16.29 3.36 -25.01
C ALA A 69 15.79 4.15 -23.79
N TYR A 70 14.82 5.04 -23.99
CA TYR A 70 14.26 5.87 -22.92
C TYR A 70 12.87 5.38 -22.55
N LEU A 71 12.69 5.01 -21.29
CA LEU A 71 11.38 4.62 -20.73
C LEU A 71 10.87 5.70 -19.80
N ARG A 72 9.57 6.00 -19.83
CA ARG A 72 8.95 6.86 -18.83
C ARG A 72 8.60 6.06 -17.58
N LEU A 73 9.01 6.58 -16.43
CA LEU A 73 8.71 6.05 -15.11
C LEU A 73 7.78 7.02 -14.35
N ILE A 74 6.72 6.48 -13.75
CA ILE A 74 5.75 7.22 -12.93
C ILE A 74 5.64 6.45 -11.61
N VAL A 75 6.04 7.08 -10.52
CA VAL A 75 6.00 6.47 -9.18
C VAL A 75 5.23 7.41 -8.27
N HIS A 76 4.31 6.86 -7.47
CA HIS A 76 3.70 7.59 -6.37
C HIS A 76 4.19 7.00 -5.06
N VAL A 77 4.44 7.85 -4.07
CA VAL A 77 4.81 7.45 -2.72
C VAL A 77 3.78 8.06 -1.77
N ASN A 78 3.08 7.25 -0.99
CA ASN A 78 2.09 7.77 -0.05
C ASN A 78 2.75 8.36 1.22
N GLY A 79 1.92 8.91 2.13
CA GLY A 79 2.42 9.55 3.35
C GLY A 79 3.15 8.58 4.28
N ALA A 80 2.80 7.29 4.19
CA ALA A 80 3.45 6.18 4.90
C ALA A 80 4.73 5.65 4.21
N GLY A 81 5.16 6.26 3.09
CA GLY A 81 6.38 5.87 2.38
C GLY A 81 6.24 4.70 1.41
N GLN A 82 5.04 4.13 1.22
CA GLN A 82 4.81 3.03 0.28
C GLN A 82 4.84 3.56 -1.15
N ALA A 83 5.69 2.97 -1.97
CA ALA A 83 5.83 3.33 -3.38
C ALA A 83 4.96 2.44 -4.27
N SER A 84 4.37 3.01 -5.31
CA SER A 84 3.62 2.30 -6.35
C SER A 84 4.06 2.74 -7.73
N LEU A 85 4.28 1.77 -8.62
CA LEU A 85 4.50 2.00 -10.04
C LEU A 85 3.15 2.27 -10.73
N LEU A 86 3.04 3.37 -11.48
CA LEU A 86 1.79 3.79 -12.11
C LEU A 86 1.84 3.66 -13.65
N LYS A 87 0.73 3.23 -14.23
CA LYS A 87 0.51 3.23 -15.70
C LYS A 87 0.17 4.63 -16.21
N SER A 88 -0.73 5.30 -15.50
CA SER A 88 -1.05 6.69 -15.78
C SER A 88 -1.62 7.40 -14.56
N VAL A 89 -1.48 8.72 -14.53
CA VAL A 89 -2.06 9.58 -13.51
C VAL A 89 -2.51 10.90 -14.13
N ALA A 90 -3.71 11.33 -13.81
CA ALA A 90 -4.22 12.67 -14.08
C ALA A 90 -4.02 13.53 -12.83
N VAL A 91 -3.33 14.65 -13.01
CA VAL A 91 -3.17 15.69 -11.99
C VAL A 91 -4.26 16.70 -12.26
N VAL A 92 -5.25 16.78 -11.37
CA VAL A 92 -6.45 17.61 -11.52
C VAL A 92 -6.44 18.73 -10.49
N GLU A 93 -6.69 19.96 -10.93
CA GLU A 93 -6.85 21.11 -10.03
C GLU A 93 -8.26 21.07 -9.45
N LYS A 94 -8.38 20.88 -8.12
CA LYS A 94 -9.67 20.78 -7.42
C LYS A 94 -10.18 22.16 -7.03
N SER A 95 -9.33 22.98 -6.42
CA SER A 95 -9.66 24.35 -5.99
C SER A 95 -8.39 25.20 -5.90
N VAL A 96 -8.57 26.51 -5.68
CA VAL A 96 -7.48 27.42 -5.34
C VAL A 96 -7.77 27.95 -3.95
N ALA A 97 -6.87 27.69 -3.01
CA ALA A 97 -6.94 28.20 -1.65
C ALA A 97 -6.85 29.73 -1.62
N ALA A 98 -7.27 30.34 -0.51
CA ALA A 98 -7.31 31.81 -0.38
C ALA A 98 -5.91 32.46 -0.50
N ASN A 99 -4.87 31.71 -0.15
CA ASN A 99 -3.46 32.10 -0.29
C ASN A 99 -2.92 31.98 -1.73
N GLY A 100 -3.71 31.44 -2.66
CA GLY A 100 -3.34 31.22 -4.07
C GLY A 100 -2.77 29.83 -4.37
N ASP A 101 -2.65 28.93 -3.40
CA ASP A 101 -2.20 27.56 -3.60
C ASP A 101 -3.27 26.74 -4.32
N ILE A 102 -2.83 25.84 -5.19
CA ILE A 102 -3.73 24.98 -5.97
C ILE A 102 -3.86 23.66 -5.21
N ASP A 103 -5.07 23.31 -4.81
CA ASP A 103 -5.40 21.97 -4.31
C ASP A 103 -5.42 21.01 -5.50
N VAL A 104 -4.63 19.94 -5.41
CA VAL A 104 -4.37 19.02 -6.53
C VAL A 104 -4.80 17.63 -6.13
N LEU A 105 -5.54 16.97 -7.02
CA LEU A 105 -5.88 15.57 -6.93
C LEU A 105 -5.09 14.74 -7.94
N LEU A 106 -4.66 13.56 -7.50
CA LEU A 106 -4.07 12.53 -8.36
C LEU A 106 -5.09 11.42 -8.64
N ILE A 107 -5.45 11.23 -9.92
CA ILE A 107 -6.41 10.21 -10.35
C ILE A 107 -5.73 9.20 -11.28
N THR A 108 -5.65 7.95 -10.88
CA THR A 108 -5.16 6.84 -11.72
C THR A 108 -6.31 6.16 -12.46
N ASP A 109 -7.48 6.02 -11.83
CA ASP A 109 -8.66 5.36 -12.40
C ASP A 109 -9.41 6.31 -13.37
N PRO A 110 -9.43 6.01 -14.68
CA PRO A 110 -10.12 6.84 -15.66
C PRO A 110 -11.64 6.93 -15.46
N THR A 111 -12.26 5.98 -14.76
CA THR A 111 -13.71 6.00 -14.49
C THR A 111 -14.11 7.12 -13.55
N LEU A 112 -13.16 7.67 -12.79
CA LEU A 112 -13.37 8.79 -11.88
C LEU A 112 -13.28 10.16 -12.60
N TYR A 113 -12.75 10.23 -13.82
CA TYR A 113 -12.60 11.50 -14.53
C TYR A 113 -13.90 12.33 -14.67
N PRO A 114 -15.09 11.74 -14.90
CA PRO A 114 -16.34 12.49 -14.94
C PRO A 114 -16.70 13.21 -13.64
N ASN A 115 -16.18 12.76 -12.49
CA ASN A 115 -16.46 13.35 -11.18
C ASN A 115 -15.62 14.62 -10.92
N TYR A 116 -14.55 14.84 -11.68
CA TYR A 116 -13.63 15.95 -11.47
C TYR A 116 -13.46 16.77 -12.77
N PRO A 117 -14.49 17.55 -13.16
CA PRO A 117 -14.40 18.40 -14.35
C PRO A 117 -13.40 19.55 -14.10
N GLY A 118 -12.41 19.72 -14.98
CA GLY A 118 -11.41 20.78 -14.79
C GLY A 118 -10.25 20.69 -15.77
N ILE A 119 -9.25 21.55 -15.55
CA ILE A 119 -7.96 21.42 -16.23
C ILE A 119 -7.21 20.28 -15.56
N ALA A 120 -6.85 19.27 -16.35
CA ALA A 120 -6.08 18.14 -15.89
C ALA A 120 -4.84 17.96 -16.76
N ARG A 121 -3.71 17.62 -16.12
CA ARG A 121 -2.50 17.19 -16.82
C ARG A 121 -2.32 15.69 -16.63
N ARG A 122 -2.32 14.94 -17.72
CA ARG A 122 -2.11 13.49 -17.68
C ARG A 122 -0.64 13.13 -17.94
N TYR A 123 -0.08 12.33 -17.06
CA TYR A 123 1.15 11.59 -17.29
C TYR A 123 0.79 10.13 -17.54
N ALA A 124 1.34 9.56 -18.60
CA ALA A 124 1.12 8.15 -18.95
C ALA A 124 2.41 7.57 -19.53
N THR A 125 2.57 6.27 -19.37
CA THR A 125 3.64 5.48 -19.94
C THR A 125 3.05 4.35 -20.78
N ALA A 126 3.65 4.10 -21.94
CA ALA A 126 3.28 2.95 -22.78
C ALA A 126 4.09 1.70 -22.41
N PHE A 127 5.06 1.83 -21.52
CA PHE A 127 6.00 0.77 -21.18
C PHE A 127 5.48 -0.15 -20.09
N TYR A 128 4.58 0.34 -19.24
CA TYR A 128 4.00 -0.45 -18.15
C TYR A 128 2.51 -0.66 -18.45
N ASP A 129 2.14 -1.92 -18.59
CA ASP A 129 0.76 -2.35 -18.52
C ASP A 129 0.69 -3.50 -17.53
N PHE A 130 -0.29 -3.43 -16.66
CA PHE A 130 -0.47 -4.37 -15.56
C PHE A 130 -1.69 -5.20 -15.92
N GLY A 131 -1.49 -6.49 -16.16
CA GLY A 131 -2.61 -7.39 -16.30
C GLY A 131 -3.13 -7.78 -14.93
N ASN A 132 -4.44 -7.93 -14.83
CA ASN A 132 -5.07 -8.41 -13.61
C ASN A 132 -4.80 -9.91 -13.44
N THR A 133 -3.68 -10.26 -12.80
CA THR A 133 -3.27 -11.66 -12.58
C THR A 133 -4.35 -12.46 -11.86
N GLN A 134 -5.00 -11.85 -10.87
CA GLN A 134 -6.00 -12.51 -10.04
C GLN A 134 -7.21 -12.95 -10.87
N ALA A 135 -7.69 -12.09 -11.76
CA ALA A 135 -8.83 -12.42 -12.61
C ALA A 135 -8.49 -13.54 -13.59
N VAL A 136 -7.25 -13.53 -14.12
CA VAL A 136 -6.74 -14.62 -14.98
C VAL A 136 -6.62 -15.93 -14.20
N THR A 137 -6.08 -15.89 -12.98
CA THR A 137 -5.97 -17.05 -12.10
C THR A 137 -7.34 -17.63 -11.80
N ALA A 138 -8.29 -16.81 -11.34
CA ALA A 138 -9.66 -17.25 -11.03
C ALA A 138 -10.34 -17.94 -12.23
N LEU A 139 -10.18 -17.39 -13.44
CA LEU A 139 -10.72 -18.02 -14.64
C LEU A 139 -9.99 -19.33 -15.00
N ASN A 140 -8.68 -19.39 -14.83
CA ASN A 140 -7.91 -20.61 -15.09
C ASN A 140 -8.26 -21.72 -14.09
N GLU A 141 -8.51 -21.42 -12.82
CA GLU A 141 -8.93 -22.43 -11.85
C GLU A 141 -10.29 -23.05 -12.23
N ILE A 142 -11.24 -22.25 -12.73
CA ILE A 142 -12.50 -22.79 -13.27
C ILE A 142 -12.22 -23.75 -14.44
N ILE A 143 -11.30 -23.38 -15.34
CA ILE A 143 -10.94 -24.21 -16.49
C ILE A 143 -10.31 -25.53 -16.02
N ASP A 144 -9.32 -25.44 -15.14
CA ASP A 144 -8.54 -26.56 -14.65
C ASP A 144 -9.45 -27.52 -13.87
N GLU A 145 -10.33 -27.00 -13.00
CA GLU A 145 -11.25 -27.82 -12.21
C GLU A 145 -12.34 -28.47 -13.08
N ALA A 146 -12.85 -27.76 -14.10
CA ALA A 146 -13.80 -28.34 -15.06
C ALA A 146 -13.18 -29.50 -15.85
N VAL A 147 -11.93 -29.33 -16.29
CA VAL A 147 -11.18 -30.34 -17.05
C VAL A 147 -10.86 -31.53 -16.16
N ALA A 148 -10.27 -31.30 -14.98
CA ALA A 148 -9.93 -32.35 -14.03
C ALA A 148 -11.16 -33.20 -13.67
N ARG A 149 -12.29 -32.55 -13.38
CA ARG A 149 -13.53 -33.24 -13.05
C ARG A 149 -14.09 -34.08 -14.21
N ALA A 150 -14.02 -33.57 -15.44
CA ALA A 150 -14.44 -34.31 -16.63
C ALA A 150 -13.57 -35.54 -16.90
N VAL A 151 -12.27 -35.45 -16.63
CA VAL A 151 -11.32 -36.56 -16.81
C VAL A 151 -11.45 -37.61 -15.70
N GLU A 152 -11.64 -37.17 -14.45
CA GLU A 152 -11.87 -38.05 -13.29
C GLU A 152 -13.13 -38.90 -13.48
N ASP A 153 -14.24 -38.27 -13.90
CA ASP A 153 -15.49 -38.96 -14.22
C ASP A 153 -15.86 -38.78 -15.69
N LYS A 154 -15.26 -39.62 -16.53
CA LYS A 154 -15.45 -39.66 -17.99
C LYS A 154 -16.91 -39.87 -18.44
N ASN A 155 -17.81 -40.23 -17.52
CA ASN A 155 -19.24 -40.40 -17.78
C ASN A 155 -20.12 -39.34 -17.10
N SER A 156 -19.55 -38.42 -16.31
CA SER A 156 -20.28 -37.33 -15.68
C SER A 156 -20.99 -36.49 -16.73
N SER A 157 -22.23 -36.09 -16.45
CA SER A 157 -22.94 -35.17 -17.33
C SER A 157 -22.40 -33.74 -17.15
N ALA A 158 -22.57 -32.90 -18.18
CA ALA A 158 -22.23 -31.48 -18.07
C ALA A 158 -22.87 -30.80 -16.84
N ALA A 159 -24.10 -31.20 -16.49
CA ALA A 159 -24.82 -30.66 -15.34
C ALA A 159 -24.21 -31.08 -13.99
N ASP A 160 -23.65 -32.30 -13.91
CA ASP A 160 -22.98 -32.78 -12.69
C ASP A 160 -21.66 -32.03 -12.48
N ILE A 161 -20.91 -31.79 -13.57
CA ILE A 161 -19.66 -31.02 -13.54
C ILE A 161 -19.96 -29.54 -13.23
N GLU A 162 -20.99 -28.95 -13.84
CA GLU A 162 -21.40 -27.58 -13.56
C GLU A 162 -21.82 -27.39 -12.10
N THR A 163 -22.61 -28.33 -11.54
CA THR A 163 -23.00 -28.30 -10.13
C THR A 163 -21.76 -28.33 -9.22
N TYR A 164 -20.77 -29.12 -9.57
CA TYR A 164 -19.51 -29.22 -8.84
C TYR A 164 -18.71 -27.89 -8.91
N ILE A 165 -18.54 -27.32 -10.12
CA ILE A 165 -17.82 -26.06 -10.30
C ILE A 165 -18.53 -24.89 -9.61
N ASN A 166 -19.87 -24.86 -9.61
CA ASN A 166 -20.60 -23.80 -8.91
C ASN A 166 -20.29 -23.78 -7.40
N GLY A 167 -20.05 -24.95 -6.78
CA GLY A 167 -19.58 -25.01 -5.40
C GLY A 167 -18.14 -24.50 -5.20
N PHE A 168 -17.35 -24.39 -6.28
CA PHE A 168 -16.01 -23.81 -6.29
C PHE A 168 -16.01 -22.30 -6.59
N LEU A 169 -17.07 -21.77 -7.22
CA LEU A 169 -17.22 -20.33 -7.46
C LEU A 169 -17.42 -19.55 -6.16
N ASP A 170 -18.20 -20.10 -5.22
CA ASP A 170 -18.53 -19.42 -3.97
C ASP A 170 -17.25 -18.99 -3.20
N PRO A 171 -16.24 -19.86 -2.96
CA PRO A 171 -14.96 -19.44 -2.38
C PRO A 171 -14.21 -18.34 -3.15
N ILE A 172 -14.22 -18.35 -4.50
CA ILE A 172 -13.56 -17.31 -5.32
C ILE A 172 -14.26 -15.96 -5.12
N ILE A 173 -15.60 -15.97 -5.13
CA ILE A 173 -16.42 -14.78 -4.97
C ILE A 173 -16.32 -14.26 -3.53
N GLU A 174 -16.40 -15.14 -2.53
CA GLU A 174 -16.22 -14.77 -1.13
C GLU A 174 -14.82 -14.18 -0.87
N ALA A 175 -13.77 -14.74 -1.47
CA ALA A 175 -12.41 -14.19 -1.40
C ALA A 175 -12.24 -12.83 -2.09
N SER A 176 -13.16 -12.46 -3.01
CA SER A 176 -13.20 -11.14 -3.63
C SER A 176 -13.69 -10.05 -2.69
N ASP A 177 -14.66 -10.40 -1.84
CA ASP A 177 -15.20 -9.46 -0.88
C ASP A 177 -14.23 -9.33 0.29
N VAL A 178 -13.41 -8.28 0.24
CA VAL A 178 -12.48 -7.92 1.32
C VAL A 178 -13.21 -7.82 2.66
N SER A 179 -14.43 -7.29 2.70
CA SER A 179 -15.17 -7.21 3.94
C SER A 179 -15.54 -8.60 4.45
N THR A 180 -15.95 -9.52 3.59
CA THR A 180 -16.32 -10.89 4.00
C THR A 180 -15.11 -11.77 4.31
N ALA A 181 -14.07 -11.75 3.48
CA ALA A 181 -12.91 -12.63 3.62
C ALA A 181 -11.94 -12.20 4.73
N TYR A 182 -11.89 -10.91 5.04
CA TYR A 182 -10.91 -10.34 5.97
C TYR A 182 -11.54 -9.74 7.25
N LEU A 183 -12.74 -9.13 7.17
CA LEU A 183 -13.38 -8.42 8.30
C LEU A 183 -14.60 -9.12 8.94
N ASP A 184 -15.49 -9.80 8.20
CA ASP A 184 -16.84 -10.18 8.68
C ASP A 184 -17.01 -11.66 9.13
N SER A 185 -17.75 -11.83 10.23
CA SER A 185 -18.11 -13.10 10.91
C SER A 185 -19.57 -13.56 10.68
N GLY A 186 -20.17 -13.28 9.53
CA GLY A 186 -21.63 -13.47 9.32
C GLY A 186 -22.15 -14.92 9.37
N THR A 187 -21.45 -15.91 8.79
CA THR A 187 -21.80 -17.36 8.88
C THR A 187 -20.66 -18.34 8.54
N GLY A 188 -19.47 -17.85 8.15
CA GLY A 188 -18.30 -18.67 7.76
C GLY A 188 -17.14 -18.54 8.77
N ALA A 189 -16.31 -19.58 8.90
CA ALA A 189 -15.28 -19.71 9.93
C ALA A 189 -13.96 -18.95 9.65
N SER A 190 -14.00 -17.80 8.96
CA SER A 190 -12.83 -17.29 8.22
C SER A 190 -12.52 -15.78 8.35
N SER A 191 -13.07 -15.04 9.32
CA SER A 191 -12.66 -13.64 9.56
C SER A 191 -11.37 -13.52 10.38
N PHE A 192 -10.57 -12.49 10.10
CA PHE A 192 -9.26 -12.27 10.72
C PHE A 192 -9.20 -11.05 11.67
N ILE A 193 -10.08 -10.07 11.54
CA ILE A 193 -10.14 -8.94 12.48
C ILE A 193 -11.58 -8.80 12.97
N THR A 194 -11.88 -9.35 14.15
CA THR A 194 -13.18 -9.21 14.82
C THR A 194 -13.01 -8.85 16.30
N ASP A 195 -14.11 -8.54 16.97
CA ASP A 195 -14.13 -8.32 18.42
C ASP A 195 -13.83 -9.58 19.23
N ASP A 196 -14.03 -10.77 18.64
CA ASP A 196 -13.76 -12.08 19.25
C ASP A 196 -12.40 -12.68 18.87
N PHE A 197 -11.81 -12.23 17.75
CA PHE A 197 -10.54 -12.74 17.25
C PHE A 197 -9.53 -11.61 17.17
N PHE A 198 -8.53 -11.68 18.06
CA PHE A 198 -7.45 -10.71 18.18
C PHE A 198 -7.92 -9.32 18.68
N THR A 199 -8.45 -9.35 19.90
CA THR A 199 -9.10 -8.23 20.59
C THR A 199 -8.14 -7.09 20.93
N GLU A 200 -8.66 -5.88 21.21
CA GLU A 200 -7.85 -4.74 21.67
C GLU A 200 -6.97 -5.09 22.88
N ALA A 201 -7.48 -5.88 23.84
CA ALA A 201 -6.72 -6.30 25.00
C ALA A 201 -5.56 -7.25 24.64
N GLU A 202 -5.73 -8.08 23.61
CA GLU A 202 -4.66 -8.94 23.09
C GLU A 202 -3.62 -8.13 22.31
N VAL A 203 -4.04 -7.11 21.56
CA VAL A 203 -3.14 -6.16 20.89
C VAL A 203 -2.31 -5.39 21.92
N GLN A 204 -2.92 -4.89 22.98
CA GLN A 204 -2.23 -4.20 24.08
C GLN A 204 -1.22 -5.12 24.77
N GLN A 205 -1.61 -6.35 25.09
CA GLN A 205 -0.73 -7.33 25.73
C GLN A 205 0.46 -7.72 24.83
N LEU A 206 0.22 -7.86 23.52
CA LEU A 206 1.26 -8.08 22.52
C LEU A 206 2.25 -6.91 22.48
N ALA A 207 1.74 -5.68 22.44
CA ALA A 207 2.57 -4.48 22.43
C ALA A 207 3.41 -4.33 23.71
N ALA A 208 2.84 -4.67 24.87
CA ALA A 208 3.55 -4.69 26.14
C ALA A 208 4.69 -5.72 26.15
N ASP A 209 4.49 -6.90 25.56
CA ASP A 209 5.54 -7.91 25.40
C ASP A 209 6.67 -7.40 24.47
N VAL A 210 6.33 -6.76 23.35
CA VAL A 210 7.32 -6.13 22.44
C VAL A 210 8.17 -5.12 23.19
N ALA A 211 7.53 -4.22 23.95
CA ALA A 211 8.23 -3.23 24.76
C ALA A 211 9.16 -3.86 25.80
N GLY A 212 8.71 -4.91 26.50
CA GLY A 212 9.53 -5.65 27.47
C GLY A 212 10.72 -6.38 26.85
N LEU A 213 10.56 -6.94 25.64
CA LEU A 213 11.63 -7.61 24.91
C LEU A 213 12.72 -6.62 24.46
N ILE A 214 12.33 -5.42 24.01
CA ILE A 214 13.27 -4.36 23.64
C ILE A 214 13.93 -3.75 24.89
N ASP A 215 13.17 -3.47 25.95
CA ASP A 215 13.71 -2.90 27.20
C ASP A 215 14.75 -3.81 27.86
N SER A 216 14.51 -5.12 27.82
CA SER A 216 15.47 -6.13 28.30
C SER A 216 16.66 -6.37 27.37
N ASN A 217 16.71 -5.74 26.20
CA ASN A 217 17.65 -6.00 25.10
C ASN A 217 17.64 -7.47 24.62
N SER A 218 16.51 -8.16 24.76
CA SER A 218 16.34 -9.52 24.24
C SER A 218 16.17 -9.52 22.73
N LEU A 219 15.50 -8.49 22.20
CA LEU A 219 15.33 -8.19 20.79
C LEU A 219 15.58 -6.71 20.52
N THR A 220 15.83 -6.38 19.27
CA THR A 220 15.96 -5.02 18.73
C THR A 220 14.78 -4.69 17.84
N VAL A 221 14.62 -3.42 17.47
CA VAL A 221 13.60 -2.98 16.51
C VAL A 221 13.70 -3.75 15.19
N ALA A 222 14.93 -4.03 14.73
CA ALA A 222 15.17 -4.75 13.46
C ALA A 222 14.68 -6.20 13.48
N ASP A 223 14.58 -6.84 14.66
CA ASP A 223 14.09 -8.21 14.78
C ASP A 223 12.58 -8.32 14.54
N PHE A 224 11.86 -7.21 14.58
CA PHE A 224 10.43 -7.14 14.29
C PHE A 224 10.13 -6.83 12.83
N ALA A 225 11.14 -6.49 12.01
CA ALA A 225 10.94 -6.17 10.61
C ALA A 225 10.39 -7.38 9.83
N TYR A 226 9.33 -7.15 9.05
CA TYR A 226 8.66 -8.12 8.21
C TYR A 226 9.13 -7.99 6.77
N SER A 227 9.51 -9.14 6.20
CA SER A 227 9.77 -9.27 4.78
C SER A 227 8.71 -10.19 4.18
N PRO A 228 7.94 -9.74 3.17
CA PRO A 228 7.03 -10.59 2.43
C PRO A 228 7.73 -11.89 1.94
N GLY A 229 7.02 -13.02 2.05
CA GLY A 229 7.53 -14.34 1.64
C GLY A 229 8.41 -15.06 2.66
N THR A 230 8.73 -14.43 3.81
CA THR A 230 9.44 -15.09 4.91
C THR A 230 8.47 -15.50 6.02
N PRO A 231 8.68 -16.64 6.71
CA PRO A 231 7.90 -16.97 7.91
C PRO A 231 8.07 -15.87 8.97
N TYR A 232 6.96 -15.33 9.46
CA TYR A 232 6.97 -14.26 10.47
C TYR A 232 6.65 -14.84 11.85
N GLY A 233 7.54 -14.60 12.81
CA GLY A 233 7.42 -15.10 14.18
C GLY A 233 8.48 -14.49 15.09
N PRO A 234 8.44 -13.17 15.32
CA PRO A 234 9.49 -12.46 16.07
C PRO A 234 9.46 -12.77 17.58
N LEU A 235 8.34 -13.27 18.11
CA LEU A 235 8.19 -13.50 19.55
C LEU A 235 8.83 -14.82 20.00
N PRO A 236 9.67 -14.79 21.05
CA PRO A 236 10.17 -16.03 21.65
C PRO A 236 9.04 -16.75 22.42
N PRO A 237 9.14 -18.08 22.61
CA PRO A 237 8.17 -18.85 23.41
C PRO A 237 8.01 -18.41 24.88
N SER A 238 8.89 -17.51 25.35
CA SER A 238 8.83 -16.92 26.69
C SER A 238 7.95 -15.68 26.79
N ALA A 239 7.50 -15.10 25.67
CA ALA A 239 6.57 -13.97 25.67
C ALA A 239 5.17 -14.43 26.09
N THR A 240 4.45 -13.61 26.85
CA THR A 240 3.15 -14.01 27.42
C THR A 240 2.07 -14.19 26.35
N SER A 241 2.14 -13.38 25.31
CA SER A 241 1.29 -13.40 24.12
C SER A 241 1.71 -14.43 23.09
N SER A 242 2.85 -15.13 23.24
CA SER A 242 3.40 -15.98 22.15
C SER A 242 2.41 -17.05 21.68
N ALA A 243 1.69 -17.69 22.60
CA ALA A 243 0.72 -18.73 22.25
C ALA A 243 -0.48 -18.18 21.47
N ASN A 244 -1.01 -17.01 21.87
CA ASN A 244 -2.11 -16.38 21.14
C ASN A 244 -1.63 -15.83 19.80
N PHE A 245 -0.43 -15.23 19.75
CA PHE A 245 0.20 -14.78 18.52
C PHE A 245 0.41 -15.93 17.53
N ASP A 246 0.88 -17.10 17.98
CA ASP A 246 1.06 -18.29 17.14
C ASP A 246 -0.28 -18.77 16.56
N VAL A 247 -1.36 -18.74 17.34
CA VAL A 247 -2.71 -19.10 16.88
C VAL A 247 -3.19 -18.11 15.82
N VAL A 248 -3.02 -16.80 16.07
CA VAL A 248 -3.46 -15.74 15.15
C VAL A 248 -2.64 -15.78 13.86
N MET A 249 -1.32 -15.96 13.95
CA MET A 249 -0.45 -16.12 12.78
C MET A 249 -0.79 -17.38 11.99
N ALA A 250 -1.07 -18.51 12.67
CA ALA A 250 -1.49 -19.74 11.98
C ALA A 250 -2.80 -19.56 11.23
N ALA A 251 -3.76 -18.81 11.78
CA ALA A 251 -5.00 -18.46 11.08
C ALA A 251 -4.74 -17.53 9.88
N ALA A 252 -3.85 -16.54 10.01
CA ALA A 252 -3.45 -15.67 8.90
C ALA A 252 -2.77 -16.46 7.77
N VAL A 253 -1.89 -17.40 8.11
CA VAL A 253 -1.25 -18.32 7.15
C VAL A 253 -2.29 -19.23 6.50
N ALA A 254 -3.25 -19.76 7.27
CA ALA A 254 -4.33 -20.56 6.72
C ALA A 254 -5.22 -19.75 5.75
N LEU A 255 -5.51 -18.48 6.05
CA LEU A 255 -6.24 -17.61 5.13
C LEU A 255 -5.47 -17.41 3.82
N ARG A 256 -4.16 -17.14 3.90
CA ARG A 256 -3.29 -17.06 2.73
C ARG A 256 -3.32 -18.36 1.93
N ASP A 257 -3.08 -19.49 2.57
CA ASP A 257 -2.91 -20.78 1.90
C ASP A 257 -4.22 -21.34 1.33
N ASN A 258 -5.38 -20.98 1.91
CA ASN A 258 -6.70 -21.34 1.41
C ASN A 258 -7.27 -20.31 0.42
N SER A 259 -6.66 -19.12 0.31
CA SER A 259 -7.07 -18.10 -0.65
C SER A 259 -6.48 -18.40 -2.01
N VAL A 260 -7.34 -18.33 -3.04
CA VAL A 260 -6.97 -18.42 -4.45
C VAL A 260 -5.87 -17.42 -4.84
N PHE A 261 -5.78 -16.29 -4.13
CA PHE A 261 -4.82 -15.23 -4.42
C PHE A 261 -3.63 -15.19 -3.47
N SER A 262 -3.49 -16.16 -2.57
CA SER A 262 -2.47 -16.12 -1.51
C SER A 262 -2.53 -14.83 -0.70
N ASP A 263 -3.72 -14.47 -0.21
CA ASP A 263 -3.96 -13.23 0.53
C ASP A 263 -3.03 -13.07 1.75
N THR A 264 -2.11 -12.11 1.69
CA THR A 264 -1.13 -11.83 2.76
C THR A 264 -1.57 -10.75 3.73
N ARG A 265 -2.75 -10.12 3.54
CA ARG A 265 -3.16 -8.94 4.33
C ARG A 265 -3.20 -9.21 5.83
N SER A 266 -3.66 -10.39 6.24
CA SER A 266 -3.67 -10.79 7.66
C SER A 266 -2.27 -10.91 8.25
N ILE A 267 -1.32 -11.45 7.49
CA ILE A 267 0.08 -11.56 7.92
C ILE A 267 0.68 -10.16 8.03
N GLU A 268 0.46 -9.31 7.03
CA GLU A 268 0.90 -7.91 7.03
C GLU A 268 0.30 -7.10 8.17
N ALA A 269 -0.97 -7.34 8.50
CA ALA A 269 -1.65 -6.69 9.61
C ALA A 269 -0.97 -7.06 10.93
N ILE A 270 -0.76 -8.35 11.20
CA ILE A 270 -0.07 -8.80 12.41
C ILE A 270 1.34 -8.22 12.48
N ALA A 271 2.09 -8.31 11.39
CA ALA A 271 3.46 -7.81 11.32
C ALA A 271 3.56 -6.32 11.62
N ARG A 272 2.68 -5.50 11.02
CA ARG A 272 2.68 -4.06 11.23
C ARG A 272 2.37 -3.66 12.66
N LEU A 273 1.62 -4.46 13.42
CA LEU A 273 1.37 -4.20 14.84
C LEU A 273 2.66 -4.28 15.65
N THR A 274 3.38 -5.39 15.50
CA THR A 274 4.61 -5.64 16.24
C THR A 274 5.73 -4.71 15.78
N GLU A 275 5.81 -4.40 14.48
CA GLU A 275 6.72 -3.37 13.96
C GLU A 275 6.39 -1.98 14.51
N SER A 276 5.12 -1.57 14.49
CA SER A 276 4.71 -0.23 14.97
C SER A 276 4.98 -0.08 16.46
N ALA A 277 4.67 -1.13 17.25
CA ALA A 277 5.03 -1.19 18.66
C ALA A 277 6.55 -1.07 18.87
N ALA A 278 7.35 -1.84 18.13
CA ALA A 278 8.81 -1.82 18.24
C ALA A 278 9.41 -0.46 17.86
N ASN A 279 8.93 0.14 16.76
CA ASN A 279 9.37 1.46 16.30
C ASN A 279 8.99 2.56 17.30
N ALA A 280 7.81 2.50 17.91
CA ALA A 280 7.41 3.44 18.95
C ALA A 280 8.34 3.38 20.16
N VAL A 281 8.73 2.18 20.60
CA VAL A 281 9.70 1.99 21.70
C VAL A 281 11.09 2.48 21.29
N GLY A 282 11.55 2.15 20.09
CA GLY A 282 12.85 2.55 19.57
C GLY A 282 13.01 4.06 19.36
N SER A 283 11.90 4.79 19.25
CA SER A 283 11.86 6.25 19.11
C SER A 283 11.95 7.01 20.43
N LEU A 284 11.78 6.32 21.57
CA LEU A 284 11.90 6.93 22.89
C LEU A 284 13.37 7.04 23.32
N ASP A 285 13.62 7.94 24.29
CA ASP A 285 14.94 8.03 24.92
C ASP A 285 15.35 6.67 25.51
N ALA A 286 16.62 6.31 25.36
CA ALA A 286 17.14 5.04 25.88
C ALA A 286 16.94 4.87 27.41
N GLY A 287 16.75 5.98 28.14
CA GLY A 287 16.46 6.02 29.57
C GLY A 287 14.97 6.10 29.93
N ALA A 288 14.05 6.03 28.97
CA ALA A 288 12.62 5.98 29.23
C ALA A 288 12.26 4.76 30.08
N GLU A 289 11.36 4.94 31.03
CA GLU A 289 10.90 3.85 31.90
C GLU A 289 10.07 2.84 31.10
N LEU A 290 10.06 1.57 31.53
CA LEU A 290 9.31 0.52 30.85
C LEU A 290 7.82 0.88 30.70
N SER A 291 7.22 1.54 31.69
CA SER A 291 5.82 1.98 31.59
C SER A 291 5.58 2.97 30.45
N GLU A 292 6.53 3.87 30.18
CA GLU A 292 6.42 4.83 29.07
C GLU A 292 6.56 4.12 27.73
N LYS A 293 7.49 3.15 27.64
CA LYS A 293 7.69 2.30 26.46
C LYS A 293 6.44 1.47 26.16
N VAL A 294 5.82 0.87 27.18
CA VAL A 294 4.58 0.09 27.05
C VAL A 294 3.45 0.99 26.54
N THR A 295 3.22 2.16 27.14
CA THR A 295 2.16 3.08 26.66
C THR A 295 2.37 3.52 25.21
N ALA A 296 3.61 3.80 24.80
CA ALA A 296 3.92 4.16 23.41
C ALA A 296 3.70 2.98 22.45
N ALA A 297 4.13 1.78 22.85
CA ALA A 297 3.94 0.56 22.07
C ALA A 297 2.45 0.23 21.88
N GLU A 298 1.66 0.29 22.96
CA GLU A 298 0.22 0.01 22.96
C GLU A 298 -0.53 0.97 22.02
N ALA A 299 -0.27 2.27 22.12
CA ALA A 299 -0.89 3.26 21.24
C ALA A 299 -0.56 2.99 19.75
N ALA A 300 0.72 2.73 19.43
CA ALA A 300 1.13 2.46 18.05
C ALA A 300 0.56 1.15 17.50
N ALA A 301 0.45 0.11 18.34
CA ALA A 301 -0.17 -1.15 17.96
C ALA A 301 -1.68 -0.99 17.73
N ILE A 302 -2.40 -0.26 18.60
CA ILE A 302 -3.83 0.01 18.42
C ILE A 302 -4.08 0.80 17.13
N ASP A 303 -3.26 1.82 16.84
CA ASP A 303 -3.35 2.58 15.60
C ASP A 303 -3.13 1.68 14.36
N ALA A 304 -2.15 0.78 14.40
CA ALA A 304 -1.89 -0.18 13.33
C ALA A 304 -3.02 -1.22 13.20
N TRP A 305 -3.70 -1.59 14.30
CA TRP A 305 -4.83 -2.51 14.32
C TRP A 305 -6.07 -1.88 13.67
N HIS A 306 -6.40 -0.65 14.05
CA HIS A 306 -7.46 0.11 13.37
C HIS A 306 -7.12 0.36 11.91
N ASN A 307 -5.85 0.60 11.59
CA ASN A 307 -5.43 0.73 10.20
C ASN A 307 -5.66 -0.52 9.37
N ALA A 308 -5.37 -1.69 9.94
CA ALA A 308 -5.65 -2.97 9.32
C ALA A 308 -7.14 -3.14 9.05
N ALA A 309 -7.99 -2.73 10.01
CA ALA A 309 -9.45 -2.76 9.84
C ALA A 309 -9.99 -1.70 8.84
N ASP A 310 -9.25 -0.63 8.55
CA ASP A 310 -9.67 0.48 7.69
C ASP A 310 -9.43 0.21 6.19
N VAL A 311 -10.13 -0.79 5.67
CA VAL A 311 -10.04 -1.21 4.26
C VAL A 311 -10.47 -0.12 3.27
N ASN A 312 -11.31 0.81 3.71
CA ASN A 312 -11.79 1.93 2.89
C ASN A 312 -10.87 3.15 2.92
N GLN A 313 -9.82 3.10 3.74
CA GLN A 313 -8.87 4.20 3.95
C GLN A 313 -9.59 5.47 4.44
N ALA A 314 -10.63 5.30 5.26
CA ALA A 314 -11.44 6.38 5.78
C ALA A 314 -10.60 7.38 6.58
N TYR A 315 -9.63 6.91 7.37
CA TYR A 315 -8.73 7.78 8.13
C TYR A 315 -7.87 8.64 7.19
N ASN A 316 -7.28 8.03 6.16
CA ASN A 316 -6.48 8.77 5.18
C ASN A 316 -7.33 9.77 4.37
N ARG A 317 -8.58 9.41 4.04
CA ARG A 317 -9.56 10.35 3.45
C ARG A 317 -9.90 11.52 4.38
N TYR A 318 -10.02 11.26 5.68
CA TYR A 318 -10.24 12.31 6.67
C TYR A 318 -9.07 13.29 6.71
N LEU A 319 -7.83 12.81 6.77
CA LEU A 319 -6.65 13.66 6.75
C LEU A 319 -6.54 14.49 5.45
N ALA A 320 -6.94 13.92 4.32
CA ALA A 320 -6.99 14.60 3.03
C ALA A 320 -8.23 15.51 2.83
N SER A 321 -9.18 15.50 3.75
CA SER A 321 -10.41 16.29 3.64
C SER A 321 -10.14 17.77 3.91
N GLU A 322 -10.86 18.65 3.22
CA GLU A 322 -10.77 20.11 3.43
C GLU A 322 -11.05 20.51 4.88
N ALA A 323 -11.93 19.77 5.56
CA ALA A 323 -12.25 20.00 6.97
C ALA A 323 -11.02 19.86 7.88
N TYR A 324 -10.13 18.89 7.61
CA TYR A 324 -8.92 18.69 8.40
C TYR A 324 -7.71 19.45 7.84
N SER A 325 -7.50 19.40 6.52
CA SER A 325 -6.28 19.88 5.88
C SER A 325 -6.11 21.40 5.95
N SER A 326 -7.21 22.14 6.16
CA SER A 326 -7.19 23.60 6.29
C SER A 326 -6.98 24.11 7.73
N LEU A 327 -7.04 23.22 8.73
CA LEU A 327 -6.99 23.60 10.14
C LEU A 327 -5.74 24.42 10.54
N PRO A 328 -4.51 24.12 10.09
CA PRO A 328 -3.33 24.88 10.49
C PRO A 328 -3.45 26.38 10.20
N GLU A 329 -4.04 26.77 9.06
CA GLU A 329 -4.24 28.18 8.70
C GLU A 329 -5.26 28.87 9.63
N PHE A 330 -6.29 28.16 10.07
CA PHE A 330 -7.36 28.73 10.90
C PHE A 330 -7.00 28.81 12.39
N ILE A 331 -6.39 27.76 12.96
CA ILE A 331 -6.27 27.64 14.42
C ILE A 331 -5.24 28.60 15.04
N VAL A 332 -4.25 29.06 14.27
CA VAL A 332 -3.14 29.88 14.77
C VAL A 332 -3.63 31.23 15.30
N GLU A 333 -4.40 31.99 14.49
CA GLU A 333 -4.89 33.32 14.91
C GLU A 333 -5.81 33.21 16.14
N ILE A 334 -6.66 32.19 16.17
CA ILE A 334 -7.60 31.95 17.26
C ILE A 334 -6.85 31.61 18.55
N ALA A 335 -5.84 30.73 18.48
CA ALA A 335 -5.01 30.37 19.61
C ALA A 335 -4.23 31.57 20.17
N VAL A 336 -3.63 32.38 19.30
CA VAL A 336 -2.91 33.63 19.66
C VAL A 336 -3.84 34.60 20.39
N ASN A 337 -5.03 34.87 19.83
CA ASN A 337 -5.99 35.81 20.41
C ASN A 337 -6.55 35.32 21.76
N ALA A 338 -6.84 34.02 21.88
CA ALA A 338 -7.30 33.42 23.12
C ALA A 338 -6.21 33.47 24.21
N ALA A 339 -4.96 33.16 23.86
CA ALA A 339 -3.82 33.20 24.77
C ALA A 339 -3.61 34.61 25.36
N ILE A 340 -3.59 35.64 24.51
CA ILE A 340 -3.43 37.05 24.94
C ILE A 340 -4.60 37.49 25.84
N THR A 341 -5.82 37.10 25.46
CA THR A 341 -7.02 37.42 26.24
C THR A 341 -6.96 36.80 27.63
N GLU A 342 -6.56 35.53 27.73
CA GLU A 342 -6.52 34.81 29.00
C GLU A 342 -5.32 35.18 29.87
N LEU A 343 -4.18 35.56 29.28
CA LEU A 343 -3.05 36.15 30.02
C LEU A 343 -3.47 37.40 30.81
N GLY A 344 -4.46 38.15 30.32
CA GLY A 344 -5.05 39.29 31.03
C GLY A 344 -5.82 38.90 32.31
N ARG A 345 -6.11 37.61 32.51
CA ARG A 345 -6.89 37.07 33.64
C ARG A 345 -6.05 36.19 34.57
N THR A 346 -5.16 35.37 34.03
CA THR A 346 -4.36 34.40 34.78
C THR A 346 -2.95 34.25 34.20
N THR A 347 -2.04 33.73 35.01
CA THR A 347 -0.67 33.35 34.60
C THR A 347 -0.43 31.85 34.77
N ASP A 348 -1.47 31.07 35.07
CA ASP A 348 -1.39 29.61 35.13
C ASP A 348 -1.40 29.05 33.69
N PRO A 349 -0.32 28.40 33.23
CA PRO A 349 -0.27 27.83 31.88
C PRO A 349 -1.42 26.86 31.58
N ALA A 350 -1.89 26.10 32.58
CA ALA A 350 -2.95 25.13 32.38
C ALA A 350 -4.31 25.80 32.16
N GLU A 351 -4.59 26.90 32.87
CA GLU A 351 -5.81 27.69 32.66
C GLU A 351 -5.79 28.38 31.29
N ILE A 352 -4.64 28.94 30.89
CA ILE A 352 -4.46 29.54 29.56
C ILE A 352 -4.66 28.49 28.46
N GLN A 353 -4.02 27.32 28.58
CA GLN A 353 -4.15 26.23 27.62
C GLN A 353 -5.61 25.76 27.49
N GLN A 354 -6.33 25.61 28.61
CA GLN A 354 -7.73 25.21 28.57
C GLN A 354 -8.60 26.27 27.88
N ALA A 355 -8.40 27.56 28.18
CA ALA A 355 -9.15 28.64 27.54
C ALA A 355 -8.90 28.70 26.02
N ILE A 356 -7.68 28.39 25.56
CA ILE A 356 -7.37 28.28 24.14
C ILE A 356 -8.12 27.11 23.51
N ARG A 357 -8.12 25.92 24.14
CA ARG A 357 -8.88 24.76 23.63
C ARG A 357 -10.38 25.05 23.55
N ASP A 358 -10.93 25.68 24.58
CA ASP A 358 -12.35 26.07 24.62
C ASP A 358 -12.68 27.05 23.48
N ALA A 359 -11.77 27.99 23.17
CA ALA A 359 -11.94 28.90 22.04
C ALA A 359 -11.89 28.16 20.69
N LEU A 360 -10.91 27.28 20.49
CA LEU A 360 -10.76 26.53 19.24
C LEU A 360 -11.97 25.65 18.91
N ILE A 361 -12.55 24.97 19.90
CA ILE A 361 -13.69 24.05 19.69
C ILE A 361 -14.99 24.79 19.30
N LEU A 362 -15.07 26.11 19.51
CA LEU A 362 -16.23 26.90 19.12
C LEU A 362 -16.24 27.30 17.63
N GLU A 363 -15.11 27.13 16.95
CA GLU A 363 -14.92 27.59 15.58
C GLU A 363 -15.46 26.58 14.57
N ASP A 364 -16.19 27.07 13.57
CA ASP A 364 -16.89 26.23 12.61
C ASP A 364 -15.95 25.22 11.89
N PRO A 365 -14.74 25.60 11.40
CA PRO A 365 -13.82 24.63 10.79
C PRO A 365 -13.41 23.49 11.73
N VAL A 366 -13.19 23.78 13.01
CA VAL A 366 -12.83 22.76 14.01
C VAL A 366 -14.01 21.84 14.30
N ARG A 367 -15.24 22.40 14.37
CA ARG A 367 -16.46 21.63 14.59
C ARG A 367 -16.81 20.74 13.40
N ASP A 368 -16.54 21.18 12.18
CA ASP A 368 -16.71 20.39 10.97
C ASP A 368 -15.71 19.22 10.94
N ALA A 369 -14.45 19.48 11.28
CA ALA A 369 -13.42 18.44 11.42
C ALA A 369 -13.74 17.43 12.52
N ASP A 370 -14.24 17.88 13.67
CA ASP A 370 -14.68 17.03 14.78
C ASP A 370 -15.88 16.17 14.37
N SER A 371 -16.89 16.78 13.74
CA SER A 371 -18.07 16.06 13.26
C SER A 371 -17.72 14.98 12.23
N ALA A 372 -16.76 15.26 11.34
CA ALA A 372 -16.25 14.27 10.39
C ALA A 372 -15.47 13.14 11.09
N ALA A 373 -14.64 13.46 12.09
CA ALA A 373 -13.91 12.45 12.87
C ALA A 373 -14.86 11.55 13.68
N VAL A 374 -15.88 12.11 14.33
CA VAL A 374 -16.91 11.36 15.05
C VAL A 374 -17.74 10.49 14.12
N ALA A 375 -18.09 10.99 12.93
CA ALA A 375 -18.80 10.20 11.92
C ALA A 375 -17.96 8.99 11.50
N LEU A 376 -16.66 9.17 11.27
CA LEU A 376 -15.73 8.09 10.95
C LEU A 376 -15.63 7.07 12.09
N GLN A 377 -15.44 7.54 13.32
CA GLN A 377 -15.40 6.67 14.50
C GLN A 377 -16.68 5.81 14.58
N SER A 378 -17.84 6.43 14.41
CA SER A 378 -19.13 5.73 14.51
C SER A 378 -19.41 4.75 13.36
N ALA A 379 -18.78 4.96 12.20
CA ALA A 379 -18.89 4.10 11.03
C ALA A 379 -17.86 2.96 11.02
N SER A 380 -16.78 3.09 11.81
CA SER A 380 -15.74 2.08 11.95
C SER A 380 -16.24 0.87 12.73
N LEU A 381 -15.81 -0.32 12.32
CA LEU A 381 -16.17 -1.60 12.97
C LEU A 381 -15.80 -1.63 14.46
N PHE A 382 -14.77 -0.87 14.87
CA PHE A 382 -14.22 -0.89 16.23
C PHE A 382 -14.16 0.48 16.91
N GLY A 383 -14.89 1.49 16.40
CA GLY A 383 -14.82 2.82 16.98
C GLY A 383 -13.45 3.48 16.82
N ASP A 384 -12.84 3.35 15.63
CA ASP A 384 -11.51 3.87 15.29
C ASP A 384 -11.31 5.33 15.77
N PRO A 385 -10.46 5.55 16.79
CA PRO A 385 -10.27 6.86 17.39
C PRO A 385 -9.22 7.70 16.64
N ARG A 386 -8.53 7.17 15.62
CA ARG A 386 -7.36 7.83 15.01
C ARG A 386 -7.67 9.22 14.49
N ALA A 387 -8.83 9.43 13.85
CA ALA A 387 -9.25 10.75 13.36
C ALA A 387 -9.43 11.78 14.49
N ILE A 388 -10.05 11.35 15.60
CA ILE A 388 -10.23 12.19 16.79
C ILE A 388 -8.88 12.48 17.44
N ASN A 389 -8.04 11.45 17.62
CA ASN A 389 -6.70 11.60 18.19
C ASN A 389 -5.83 12.56 17.37
N ALA A 390 -5.91 12.50 16.03
CA ALA A 390 -5.22 13.41 15.13
C ALA A 390 -5.66 14.87 15.34
N LEU A 391 -6.97 15.12 15.42
CA LEU A 391 -7.52 16.44 15.70
C LEU A 391 -7.09 16.94 17.10
N GLU A 392 -7.28 16.14 18.14
CA GLU A 392 -6.94 16.50 19.52
C GLU A 392 -5.45 16.77 19.71
N ARG A 393 -4.59 16.02 19.01
CA ARG A 393 -3.13 16.24 19.01
C ARG A 393 -2.78 17.59 18.39
N LEU A 394 -3.36 17.93 17.24
CA LEU A 394 -3.13 19.21 16.57
C LEU A 394 -3.58 20.40 17.43
N LEU A 395 -4.83 20.37 17.91
CA LEU A 395 -5.38 21.42 18.77
C LEU A 395 -4.59 21.52 20.09
N GLY A 396 -4.23 20.38 20.67
CA GLY A 396 -3.54 20.31 21.94
C GLY A 396 -2.14 20.90 21.92
N LYS A 397 -1.34 20.55 20.90
CA LYS A 397 0.04 21.08 20.75
C LYS A 397 0.04 22.56 20.39
N THR A 398 -0.92 23.00 19.58
CA THR A 398 -1.13 24.42 19.28
C THR A 398 -1.46 25.21 20.55
N ALA A 399 -2.40 24.73 21.36
CA ALA A 399 -2.78 25.36 22.63
C ALA A 399 -1.64 25.37 23.66
N GLU A 400 -0.89 24.26 23.78
CA GLU A 400 0.28 24.15 24.66
C GLU A 400 1.36 25.17 24.28
N SER A 401 1.68 25.27 22.99
CA SER A 401 2.68 26.20 22.47
C SER A 401 2.27 27.66 22.68
N ALA A 402 1.02 28.00 22.37
CA ALA A 402 0.49 29.35 22.58
C ALA A 402 0.48 29.74 24.08
N ALA A 403 0.07 28.83 24.97
CA ALA A 403 0.07 29.08 26.42
C ALA A 403 1.48 29.26 26.99
N ALA A 404 2.45 28.46 26.52
CA ALA A 404 3.84 28.59 26.93
C ALA A 404 4.47 29.89 26.41
N GLN A 405 4.25 30.20 25.13
CA GLN A 405 4.89 31.34 24.47
C GLN A 405 4.32 32.67 24.95
N VAL A 406 3.00 32.78 25.21
CA VAL A 406 2.39 34.05 25.66
C VAL A 406 2.93 34.50 27.03
N LEU A 407 3.36 33.56 27.89
CA LEU A 407 3.99 33.84 29.18
C LEU A 407 5.43 34.34 29.04
N ILE A 408 6.08 34.06 27.91
CA ILE A 408 7.44 34.51 27.58
C ILE A 408 7.39 35.86 26.87
N ASP A 409 6.59 35.95 25.81
CA ASP A 409 6.39 37.14 24.99
C ASP A 409 4.94 37.19 24.49
N ALA A 410 4.21 38.21 24.95
CA ALA A 410 2.82 38.44 24.55
C ALA A 410 2.71 39.33 23.30
N ASP A 411 3.83 39.67 22.65
CA ASP A 411 3.80 40.31 21.33
C ASP A 411 3.11 39.39 20.31
N PRO A 412 2.04 39.85 19.63
CA PRO A 412 1.27 38.99 18.73
C PRO A 412 2.11 38.38 17.61
N GLN A 413 3.10 39.11 17.07
CA GLN A 413 3.89 38.62 15.95
C GLN A 413 4.81 37.48 16.40
N ALA A 414 5.55 37.67 17.49
CA ALA A 414 6.42 36.64 18.04
C ALA A 414 5.63 35.39 18.47
N LEU A 415 4.42 35.58 19.00
CA LEU A 415 3.52 34.49 19.37
C LEU A 415 3.03 33.73 18.13
N THR A 416 2.56 34.42 17.10
CA THR A 416 2.12 33.81 15.84
C THR A 416 3.22 32.95 15.22
N GLU A 417 4.45 33.45 15.10
CA GLU A 417 5.57 32.71 14.47
C GLU A 417 5.84 31.36 15.17
N VAL A 418 5.78 31.31 16.50
CA VAL A 418 6.02 30.08 17.28
C VAL A 418 4.84 29.12 17.22
N VAL A 419 3.61 29.66 17.28
CA VAL A 419 2.38 28.85 17.24
C VAL A 419 2.18 28.26 15.85
N GLU A 420 2.38 29.03 14.78
CA GLU A 420 2.35 28.59 13.38
C GLU A 420 3.36 27.46 13.15
N ALA A 421 4.63 27.69 13.52
CA ALA A 421 5.65 26.65 13.40
C ALA A 421 5.30 25.37 14.18
N THR A 422 4.62 25.47 15.33
CA THR A 422 4.19 24.29 16.10
C THR A 422 3.01 23.58 15.44
N ALA A 423 2.02 24.32 14.95
CA ALA A 423 0.86 23.79 14.24
C ALA A 423 1.31 23.06 12.97
N ASP A 424 2.16 23.67 12.15
CA ASP A 424 2.71 23.09 10.93
C ASP A 424 3.52 21.83 11.21
N ASN A 425 4.42 21.86 12.20
CA ASN A 425 5.21 20.69 12.57
C ASN A 425 4.31 19.55 13.09
N THR A 426 3.29 19.87 13.88
CA THR A 426 2.35 18.86 14.42
C THR A 426 1.50 18.27 13.31
N PHE A 427 0.99 19.10 12.41
CA PHE A 427 0.22 18.68 11.25
C PHE A 427 1.06 17.77 10.34
N ALA A 428 2.29 18.17 10.02
CA ALA A 428 3.22 17.35 9.24
C ALA A 428 3.66 16.05 9.92
N ALA A 429 3.50 15.97 11.25
CA ALA A 429 3.78 14.76 12.04
C ALA A 429 2.61 13.78 12.11
N ILE A 430 1.40 14.22 11.76
CA ILE A 430 0.23 13.37 11.65
C ILE A 430 0.25 12.78 10.24
N GLN A 431 0.62 11.51 10.16
CA GLN A 431 0.80 10.84 8.87
C GLN A 431 -0.43 10.06 8.44
N ALA A 432 -0.57 9.95 7.12
CA ALA A 432 -1.39 8.91 6.54
C ALA A 432 -0.90 7.54 7.04
N ALA A 433 -1.84 6.69 7.41
CA ALA A 433 -1.54 5.35 7.80
C ALA A 433 -1.21 4.49 6.55
N PRO A 434 -0.39 3.43 6.69
CA PRO A 434 -0.07 2.55 5.57
C PRO A 434 -1.33 2.03 4.86
N VAL A 435 -1.35 2.08 3.54
CA VAL A 435 -2.40 1.47 2.72
C VAL A 435 -2.11 -0.03 2.65
N PHE A 436 -3.00 -0.85 3.20
CA PHE A 436 -2.96 -2.29 2.98
C PHE A 436 -3.30 -2.57 1.52
N ALA A 437 -2.62 -3.54 0.90
CA ALA A 437 -2.96 -3.94 -0.46
C ALA A 437 -4.42 -4.39 -0.49
N THR A 438 -5.30 -3.60 -1.09
CA THR A 438 -6.69 -4.02 -1.33
C THR A 438 -6.67 -4.90 -2.58
N THR A 439 -6.27 -6.14 -2.38
CA THR A 439 -6.43 -7.16 -3.39
C THR A 439 -7.64 -8.03 -3.00
N PRO A 440 -8.62 -8.18 -3.90
CA PRO A 440 -8.52 -7.86 -5.33
C PRO A 440 -8.88 -6.42 -5.75
N THR A 441 -8.56 -6.05 -7.00
CA THR A 441 -8.93 -4.75 -7.59
C THR A 441 -10.45 -4.65 -7.81
N ALA A 442 -11.02 -3.44 -7.83
CA ALA A 442 -12.44 -3.24 -8.18
C ALA A 442 -12.86 -3.87 -9.53
N ALA A 443 -11.97 -3.88 -10.53
CA ALA A 443 -12.23 -4.52 -11.83
C ALA A 443 -12.31 -6.06 -11.74
N TYR A 444 -11.53 -6.67 -10.84
CA TYR A 444 -11.63 -8.08 -10.52
C TYR A 444 -12.95 -8.35 -9.80
N ASP A 445 -13.29 -7.59 -8.78
CA ASP A 445 -14.51 -7.80 -7.98
C ASP A 445 -15.74 -7.74 -8.89
N GLN A 446 -15.79 -6.72 -9.76
CA GLN A 446 -16.83 -6.61 -10.77
C GLN A 446 -16.88 -7.81 -11.71
N PHE A 447 -15.73 -8.36 -12.10
CA PHE A 447 -15.66 -9.51 -13.00
C PHE A 447 -16.17 -10.79 -12.34
N VAL A 448 -15.68 -11.16 -11.15
CA VAL A 448 -16.09 -12.43 -10.52
C VAL A 448 -17.53 -12.41 -10.02
N ASN A 449 -18.10 -11.23 -9.78
CA ASN A 449 -19.52 -11.05 -9.49
C ASN A 449 -20.39 -10.88 -10.76
N SER A 450 -19.82 -11.00 -11.97
CA SER A 450 -20.57 -10.82 -13.22
C SER A 450 -21.22 -12.10 -13.72
N ASP A 451 -22.32 -11.94 -14.47
CA ASP A 451 -22.95 -13.04 -15.20
C ASP A 451 -21.95 -13.73 -16.14
N ASP A 452 -21.05 -12.99 -16.80
CA ASP A 452 -20.02 -13.52 -17.70
C ASP A 452 -19.12 -14.58 -17.02
N PHE A 453 -18.80 -14.39 -15.74
CA PHE A 453 -17.97 -15.33 -14.97
C PHE A 453 -18.71 -16.63 -14.65
N SER A 454 -19.95 -16.52 -14.17
CA SER A 454 -20.79 -17.70 -13.91
C SER A 454 -21.16 -18.46 -15.19
N GLU A 455 -21.41 -17.75 -16.30
CA GLU A 455 -21.63 -18.36 -17.62
C GLU A 455 -20.36 -19.04 -18.14
N ALA A 456 -19.18 -18.49 -17.87
CA ALA A 456 -17.91 -19.12 -18.22
C ALA A 456 -17.72 -20.47 -17.53
N ALA A 457 -18.14 -20.59 -16.26
CA ALA A 457 -18.11 -21.85 -15.53
C ALA A 457 -19.00 -22.93 -16.17
N ALA A 458 -20.26 -22.59 -16.49
CA ALA A 458 -21.17 -23.50 -17.17
C ALA A 458 -20.67 -23.91 -18.57
N LEU A 459 -20.08 -22.97 -19.30
CA LEU A 459 -19.48 -23.23 -20.62
C LEU A 459 -18.22 -24.10 -20.50
N ALA A 460 -17.39 -23.90 -19.48
CA ALA A 460 -16.23 -24.76 -19.19
C ALA A 460 -16.68 -26.20 -18.91
N ALA A 461 -17.63 -26.38 -17.99
CA ALA A 461 -18.19 -27.68 -17.60
C ALA A 461 -18.70 -28.47 -18.81
N SER A 462 -19.57 -27.83 -19.59
CA SER A 462 -20.22 -28.46 -20.75
C SER A 462 -19.24 -28.78 -21.87
N THR A 463 -18.26 -27.91 -22.11
CA THR A 463 -17.21 -28.13 -23.12
C THR A 463 -16.27 -29.24 -22.71
N ALA A 464 -15.79 -29.25 -21.46
CA ALA A 464 -14.90 -30.28 -20.93
C ALA A 464 -15.58 -31.66 -20.98
N ALA A 465 -16.81 -31.78 -20.48
CA ALA A 465 -17.58 -33.04 -20.52
C ALA A 465 -17.73 -33.57 -21.96
N SER A 466 -18.08 -32.68 -22.90
CA SER A 466 -18.31 -33.05 -24.30
C SER A 466 -17.03 -33.51 -25.00
N GLU A 467 -15.92 -32.81 -24.75
CA GLU A 467 -14.62 -33.15 -25.36
C GLU A 467 -14.07 -34.46 -24.79
N VAL A 468 -14.10 -34.65 -23.46
CA VAL A 468 -13.65 -35.91 -22.85
C VAL A 468 -14.48 -37.09 -23.37
N ALA A 469 -15.81 -36.97 -23.38
CA ALA A 469 -16.68 -38.02 -23.91
C ALA A 469 -16.39 -38.34 -25.39
N PHE A 470 -16.13 -37.31 -26.21
CA PHE A 470 -15.75 -37.47 -27.60
C PHE A 470 -14.43 -38.23 -27.75
N GLN A 471 -13.38 -37.83 -27.02
CA GLN A 471 -12.06 -38.44 -27.10
C GLN A 471 -12.05 -39.89 -26.57
N VAL A 472 -12.79 -40.15 -25.48
CA VAL A 472 -13.01 -41.53 -24.98
C VAL A 472 -13.72 -42.38 -26.04
N GLY A 473 -14.75 -41.84 -26.70
CA GLY A 473 -15.42 -42.50 -27.83
C GLY A 473 -14.49 -42.75 -29.02
N ALA A 474 -13.46 -41.92 -29.21
CA ALA A 474 -12.41 -42.09 -30.21
C ALA A 474 -11.28 -43.06 -29.77
N GLY A 475 -11.34 -43.58 -28.55
CA GLY A 475 -10.39 -44.56 -28.01
C GLY A 475 -9.20 -43.96 -27.26
N VAL A 476 -9.22 -42.66 -26.96
CA VAL A 476 -8.23 -42.04 -26.06
C VAL A 476 -8.56 -42.46 -24.63
N SER A 477 -7.62 -43.08 -23.94
CA SER A 477 -7.80 -43.56 -22.57
C SER A 477 -6.82 -42.97 -21.56
N ASP A 478 -5.79 -42.27 -22.05
CA ASP A 478 -4.72 -41.66 -21.28
C ASP A 478 -5.19 -40.32 -20.71
N ASP A 479 -5.08 -40.14 -19.39
CA ASP A 479 -5.66 -38.99 -18.70
C ASP A 479 -4.96 -37.68 -19.11
N ASP A 480 -3.62 -37.68 -19.20
CA ASP A 480 -2.83 -36.53 -19.67
C ASP A 480 -3.26 -36.07 -21.09
N GLN A 481 -3.59 -37.01 -21.98
CA GLN A 481 -4.10 -36.69 -23.31
C GLN A 481 -5.52 -36.11 -23.26
N LEU A 482 -6.39 -36.66 -22.41
CA LEU A 482 -7.75 -36.16 -22.24
C LEU A 482 -7.74 -34.74 -21.66
N GLU A 483 -6.92 -34.49 -20.64
CA GLU A 483 -6.69 -33.16 -20.07
C GLU A 483 -6.23 -32.18 -21.13
N PHE A 484 -5.20 -32.54 -21.91
CA PHE A 484 -4.69 -31.69 -22.99
C PHE A 484 -5.78 -31.32 -24.03
N PHE A 485 -6.59 -32.28 -24.46
CA PHE A 485 -7.66 -32.00 -25.43
C PHE A 485 -8.79 -31.18 -24.83
N ALA A 486 -9.23 -31.52 -23.62
CA ALA A 486 -10.30 -30.81 -22.92
C ALA A 486 -9.91 -29.38 -22.58
N ASP A 487 -8.72 -29.15 -22.02
CA ASP A 487 -8.17 -27.83 -21.75
C ASP A 487 -8.15 -26.95 -23.00
N ARG A 488 -7.62 -27.49 -24.10
CA ARG A 488 -7.58 -26.78 -25.39
C ARG A 488 -8.99 -26.44 -25.89
N ALA A 489 -9.95 -27.35 -25.75
CA ALA A 489 -11.33 -27.11 -26.17
C ALA A 489 -12.00 -26.03 -25.33
N VAL A 490 -11.86 -26.10 -24.01
CA VAL A 490 -12.40 -25.12 -23.05
C VAL A 490 -11.79 -23.74 -23.27
N LYS A 491 -10.46 -23.62 -23.34
CA LYS A 491 -9.76 -22.36 -23.59
C LYS A 491 -10.18 -21.70 -24.91
N ARG A 492 -10.51 -22.50 -25.93
CA ARG A 492 -11.04 -22.01 -27.20
C ARG A 492 -12.49 -21.54 -27.08
N ALA A 493 -13.33 -22.29 -26.36
CA ALA A 493 -14.72 -21.90 -26.12
C ALA A 493 -14.82 -20.60 -25.31
N LEU A 494 -13.92 -20.40 -24.34
CA LEU A 494 -13.86 -19.24 -23.46
C LEU A 494 -13.04 -18.07 -24.00
N ILE A 495 -12.66 -18.06 -25.28
CA ILE A 495 -11.75 -17.03 -25.81
C ILE A 495 -12.25 -15.59 -25.60
N ALA A 496 -13.56 -15.36 -25.62
CA ALA A 496 -14.14 -14.03 -25.37
C ALA A 496 -13.92 -13.58 -23.92
N VAL A 497 -14.28 -14.43 -22.95
CA VAL A 497 -14.10 -14.15 -21.51
C VAL A 497 -12.62 -14.06 -21.17
N ARG A 498 -11.77 -14.96 -21.70
CA ARG A 498 -10.31 -14.88 -21.51
C ARG A 498 -9.73 -13.56 -22.03
N ASN A 499 -10.21 -13.02 -23.17
CA ASN A 499 -9.79 -11.70 -23.67
C ASN A 499 -10.28 -10.56 -22.78
N GLN A 500 -11.50 -10.64 -22.26
CA GLN A 500 -12.07 -9.65 -21.33
C GLN A 500 -11.24 -9.57 -20.06
N VAL A 501 -11.00 -10.73 -19.43
CA VAL A 501 -10.19 -10.87 -18.22
C VAL A 501 -8.77 -10.34 -18.43
N ALA A 502 -8.12 -10.73 -19.53
CA ALA A 502 -6.79 -10.27 -19.87
C ALA A 502 -6.71 -8.75 -20.14
N GLY A 503 -7.85 -8.10 -20.42
CA GLY A 503 -7.96 -6.67 -20.63
C GLY A 503 -8.50 -5.88 -19.44
N LEU A 504 -8.75 -6.53 -18.29
CA LEU A 504 -9.22 -5.83 -17.09
C LEU A 504 -8.16 -4.80 -16.65
N PRO A 505 -8.57 -3.56 -16.35
CA PRO A 505 -7.64 -2.51 -16.01
C PRO A 505 -6.99 -2.78 -14.65
N GLN A 506 -5.68 -2.55 -14.60
CA GLN A 506 -4.94 -2.33 -13.38
C GLN A 506 -4.04 -1.11 -13.60
N ASP A 507 -4.19 -0.09 -12.75
CA ASP A 507 -3.56 1.21 -12.98
C ASP A 507 -2.26 1.40 -12.18
N SER A 508 -2.03 0.54 -11.18
CA SER A 508 -0.83 0.56 -10.35
C SER A 508 -0.43 -0.82 -9.84
N VAL A 509 0.84 -0.94 -9.45
CA VAL A 509 1.40 -2.09 -8.73
C VAL A 509 2.25 -1.55 -7.60
N ALA A 510 2.11 -2.11 -6.40
CA ALA A 510 2.91 -1.72 -5.24
C ALA A 510 4.35 -2.20 -5.41
N PHE A 511 5.28 -1.40 -4.91
CA PHE A 511 6.64 -1.83 -4.64
C PHE A 511 6.76 -2.39 -3.22
N SER A 512 7.64 -3.37 -3.03
CA SER A 512 8.26 -3.68 -1.74
C SER A 512 9.50 -2.79 -1.53
N GLY A 513 9.90 -2.58 -0.27
CA GLY A 513 11.03 -1.72 0.09
C GLY A 513 10.68 -0.23 0.18
N GLU A 514 11.71 0.62 0.24
CA GLU A 514 11.55 2.06 0.44
C GLU A 514 12.26 2.87 -0.64
N LEU A 515 11.53 3.81 -1.25
CA LEU A 515 12.09 4.72 -2.26
C LEU A 515 12.83 5.88 -1.58
N VAL A 516 13.94 5.59 -0.89
CA VAL A 516 14.77 6.57 -0.16
C VAL A 516 16.23 6.48 -0.61
N PRO A 517 17.11 7.47 -0.36
CA PRO A 517 18.51 7.39 -0.77
C PRO A 517 19.23 6.17 -0.21
N GLY A 518 19.89 5.40 -1.08
CA GLY A 518 20.52 4.14 -0.70
C GLY A 518 19.54 2.99 -0.48
N GLY A 519 18.23 3.24 -0.57
CA GLY A 519 17.19 2.24 -0.53
C GLY A 519 16.96 1.58 -1.89
N THR A 520 16.28 0.45 -1.86
CA THR A 520 15.86 -0.29 -3.05
C THR A 520 14.37 -0.54 -2.96
N VAL A 521 13.68 -0.42 -4.10
CA VAL A 521 12.29 -0.85 -4.25
C VAL A 521 12.14 -1.87 -5.36
N GLU A 522 11.30 -2.88 -5.15
CA GLU A 522 11.12 -4.00 -6.08
C GLU A 522 9.63 -4.29 -6.32
N THR A 523 9.27 -4.65 -7.54
CA THR A 523 7.90 -5.03 -7.87
C THR A 523 7.89 -6.09 -8.97
N GLN A 524 6.84 -6.90 -8.98
CA GLN A 524 6.60 -7.91 -10.00
C GLN A 524 5.18 -7.74 -10.53
N PHE A 525 5.02 -7.81 -11.85
CA PHE A 525 3.70 -7.80 -12.47
C PHE A 525 3.62 -8.70 -13.69
N PHE A 526 2.40 -9.14 -13.97
CA PHE A 526 2.09 -10.09 -15.02
C PHE A 526 1.36 -9.40 -16.18
N LEU A 527 1.71 -9.75 -17.41
CA LEU A 527 0.98 -9.35 -18.60
C LEU A 527 0.44 -10.62 -19.29
N PRO A 528 -0.89 -10.84 -19.24
CA PRO A 528 -1.52 -12.02 -19.81
C PRO A 528 -1.28 -12.17 -21.31
N ALA A 529 -1.26 -13.42 -21.80
CA ALA A 529 -1.09 -13.74 -23.22
C ALA A 529 -2.12 -13.05 -24.15
N LEU A 530 -3.33 -12.83 -23.64
CA LEU A 530 -4.44 -12.23 -24.38
C LEU A 530 -4.63 -10.75 -24.09
N ALA A 531 -3.72 -10.13 -23.31
CA ALA A 531 -3.84 -8.72 -22.99
C ALA A 531 -3.78 -7.89 -24.28
N PRO A 532 -4.68 -6.91 -24.49
CA PRO A 532 -4.72 -6.14 -25.74
C PRO A 532 -3.42 -5.38 -26.07
N THR A 533 -2.59 -5.15 -25.05
CA THR A 533 -1.31 -4.45 -25.11
C THR A 533 -0.10 -5.38 -25.11
N ASN A 534 -0.33 -6.70 -25.11
CA ASN A 534 0.74 -7.69 -25.17
C ASN A 534 1.52 -7.56 -26.51
N PRO A 535 2.82 -7.21 -26.47
CA PRO A 535 3.60 -6.96 -27.69
C PRO A 535 3.83 -8.22 -28.53
N PHE A 536 3.59 -9.41 -27.99
CA PHE A 536 3.74 -10.69 -28.67
C PHE A 536 2.43 -11.21 -29.31
N MET A 537 1.33 -10.46 -29.16
CA MET A 537 0.03 -10.84 -29.74
C MET A 537 -0.07 -10.37 -31.20
N HIS A 538 -0.03 -11.31 -32.16
CA HIS A 538 -0.16 -10.99 -33.59
C HIS A 538 -1.59 -11.22 -34.08
N ARG A 539 -2.50 -10.28 -33.78
CA ARG A 539 -3.96 -10.39 -34.08
C ARG A 539 -4.33 -10.73 -35.53
N LEU A 540 -3.44 -10.45 -36.48
CA LEU A 540 -3.65 -10.67 -37.92
C LEU A 540 -2.91 -11.89 -38.48
N HIS A 541 -2.09 -12.57 -37.68
CA HIS A 541 -1.37 -13.77 -38.11
C HIS A 541 -2.12 -15.04 -37.66
N PRO A 542 -2.54 -15.93 -38.58
CA PRO A 542 -3.32 -17.12 -38.24
C PRO A 542 -2.67 -18.05 -37.21
N ASP A 543 -1.33 -18.09 -37.19
CA ASP A 543 -0.57 -19.00 -36.33
C ASP A 543 -0.27 -18.43 -34.92
N HIS A 544 -0.65 -17.17 -34.64
CA HIS A 544 -0.28 -16.45 -33.40
C HIS A 544 -1.45 -15.61 -32.89
N THR A 545 -2.62 -16.24 -32.76
CA THR A 545 -3.85 -15.58 -32.28
C THR A 545 -3.84 -15.30 -30.77
N GLU A 546 -2.97 -15.98 -30.03
CA GLU A 546 -2.66 -15.69 -28.62
C GLU A 546 -1.21 -15.18 -28.53
N GLY A 547 -0.97 -14.19 -27.69
CA GLY A 547 0.39 -13.75 -27.36
C GLY A 547 1.06 -14.71 -26.37
N ILE A 548 2.12 -14.23 -25.73
CA ILE A 548 2.86 -14.98 -24.72
C ILE A 548 2.66 -14.26 -23.39
N ALA A 549 2.25 -14.99 -22.37
CA ALA A 549 2.18 -14.41 -21.03
C ALA A 549 3.60 -14.09 -20.55
N ILE A 550 3.82 -12.89 -20.02
CA ILE A 550 5.13 -12.48 -19.51
C ILE A 550 5.00 -12.00 -18.07
N THR A 551 6.04 -12.28 -17.29
CA THR A 551 6.21 -11.72 -15.95
C THR A 551 7.39 -10.77 -15.99
N ARG A 552 7.25 -9.60 -15.37
CA ARG A 552 8.27 -8.56 -15.34
C ARG A 552 8.59 -8.25 -13.89
N GLU A 553 9.87 -8.33 -13.57
CA GLU A 553 10.42 -7.94 -12.28
C GLU A 553 11.19 -6.65 -12.47
N VAL A 554 10.88 -5.63 -11.67
CA VAL A 554 11.48 -4.30 -11.76
C VAL A 554 12.06 -3.94 -10.40
N SER A 555 13.31 -3.48 -10.40
CA SER A 555 14.02 -2.98 -9.22
C SER A 555 14.58 -1.59 -9.48
N LEU A 556 14.41 -0.68 -8.50
CA LEU A 556 15.01 0.65 -8.49
C LEU A 556 15.95 0.74 -7.29
N GLU A 557 17.25 0.81 -7.54
CA GLU A 557 18.26 1.04 -6.52
C GLU A 557 18.59 2.55 -6.50
N VAL A 558 18.23 3.23 -5.42
CA VAL A 558 18.40 4.68 -5.31
C VAL A 558 19.83 5.02 -4.90
N ASN A 559 20.46 5.95 -5.61
CA ASN A 559 21.79 6.44 -5.24
C ASN A 559 21.77 7.07 -3.83
N PRO A 560 22.77 6.79 -2.98
CA PRO A 560 22.89 7.48 -1.71
C PRO A 560 23.13 8.97 -1.94
N THR A 561 22.56 9.82 -1.07
CA THR A 561 22.80 11.27 -1.09
C THR A 561 23.49 11.73 0.19
N SER A 562 24.24 12.83 0.08
CA SER A 562 24.82 13.54 1.23
C SER A 562 23.96 14.74 1.67
N ALA A 563 22.85 14.99 0.97
CA ALA A 563 21.94 16.07 1.33
C ALA A 563 21.27 15.81 2.68
N ALA A 564 21.29 16.81 3.56
CA ALA A 564 20.63 16.73 4.87
C ALA A 564 19.10 16.53 4.78
N SER A 565 18.49 16.92 3.65
CA SER A 565 17.08 16.68 3.35
C SER A 565 16.77 15.26 2.88
N GLY A 566 17.77 14.39 2.75
CA GLY A 566 17.59 13.05 2.19
C GLY A 566 17.15 13.03 0.73
N LEU A 567 17.27 14.13 -0.02
CA LEU A 567 16.92 14.20 -1.43
C LEU A 567 17.81 15.23 -2.14
N ASP A 568 18.21 14.93 -3.37
CA ASP A 568 18.94 15.87 -4.22
C ASP A 568 18.00 16.96 -4.75
N ARG A 569 18.52 18.18 -4.93
CA ARG A 569 17.79 19.26 -5.61
C ARG A 569 18.20 19.35 -7.07
N ALA A 570 17.26 19.21 -8.00
CA ALA A 570 17.51 19.40 -9.43
C ALA A 570 17.62 20.89 -9.82
N ALA A 571 16.80 21.74 -9.20
CA ALA A 571 16.70 23.19 -9.41
C ALA A 571 16.01 23.86 -8.20
N TYR A 572 15.71 25.17 -8.26
CA TYR A 572 14.97 25.87 -7.22
C TYR A 572 13.63 25.17 -6.93
N GLY A 573 13.54 24.50 -5.78
CA GLY A 573 12.32 23.86 -5.27
C GLY A 573 12.00 22.47 -5.83
N VAL A 574 12.79 21.90 -6.75
CA VAL A 574 12.51 20.57 -7.33
C VAL A 574 13.38 19.50 -6.71
N SER A 575 12.74 18.57 -6.00
CA SER A 575 13.37 17.35 -5.49
C SER A 575 13.61 16.34 -6.61
N ARG A 576 14.74 15.64 -6.55
CA ARG A 576 15.18 14.65 -7.53
C ARG A 576 15.69 13.39 -6.86
N ILE A 577 15.33 12.25 -7.44
CA ILE A 577 15.85 10.93 -7.11
C ILE A 577 16.55 10.38 -8.35
N THR A 578 17.74 9.80 -8.18
CA THR A 578 18.47 9.12 -9.25
C THR A 578 18.94 7.77 -8.77
N GLY A 579 19.17 6.84 -9.69
CA GLY A 579 19.59 5.50 -9.31
C GLY A 579 19.76 4.57 -10.50
N THR A 580 19.83 3.28 -10.21
CA THR A 580 19.93 2.21 -11.21
C THR A 580 18.57 1.52 -11.34
N TYR A 581 18.11 1.39 -12.58
CA TYR A 581 16.94 0.62 -12.95
C TYR A 581 17.39 -0.77 -13.42
N ARG A 582 16.76 -1.82 -12.92
CA ARG A 582 16.93 -3.19 -13.39
C ARG A 582 15.57 -3.77 -13.71
N GLU A 583 15.49 -4.51 -14.80
CA GLU A 583 14.29 -5.25 -15.17
C GLU A 583 14.66 -6.64 -15.70
N GLU A 584 13.91 -7.65 -15.28
CA GLU A 584 13.98 -9.02 -15.82
C GLU A 584 12.61 -9.46 -16.34
N ILE A 585 12.57 -9.98 -17.58
CA ILE A 585 11.34 -10.41 -18.26
C ILE A 585 11.36 -11.91 -18.52
N PHE A 586 10.38 -12.63 -17.97
CA PHE A 586 10.21 -14.08 -18.08
C PHE A 586 9.08 -14.46 -19.04
N GLY A 587 9.01 -15.75 -19.37
CA GLY A 587 7.96 -16.33 -20.22
C GLY A 587 8.24 -16.25 -21.71
N LEU A 588 9.37 -15.69 -22.14
CA LEU A 588 9.75 -15.59 -23.56
C LEU A 588 10.10 -16.99 -24.11
N HIS A 589 9.58 -17.36 -25.28
CA HIS A 589 9.72 -18.70 -25.91
C HIS A 589 11.15 -19.18 -26.26
N LYS A 590 12.19 -18.47 -25.85
CA LYS A 590 13.59 -18.91 -25.96
C LYS A 590 14.19 -19.02 -24.55
N PRO A 591 14.44 -20.23 -24.04
CA PRO A 591 15.28 -20.38 -22.86
C PRO A 591 16.62 -19.70 -23.15
N LEU A 592 16.98 -18.67 -22.39
CA LEU A 592 18.26 -17.99 -22.55
C LEU A 592 19.33 -18.82 -21.83
N GLY A 593 19.79 -19.90 -22.46
CA GLY A 593 20.88 -20.74 -21.94
C GLY A 593 20.55 -22.23 -21.86
N ASN A 594 21.46 -23.01 -21.26
CA ASN A 594 21.33 -24.46 -21.12
C ASN A 594 20.25 -24.82 -20.09
N SER A 595 18.99 -24.88 -20.53
CA SER A 595 17.84 -25.36 -19.72
C SER A 595 17.52 -24.52 -18.47
N GLN A 596 17.90 -23.24 -18.45
CA GLN A 596 17.52 -22.28 -17.40
C GLN A 596 16.58 -21.23 -18.00
N ASP A 597 15.48 -20.93 -17.30
CA ASP A 597 14.59 -19.80 -17.62
C ASP A 597 15.23 -18.51 -17.12
N ILE A 598 16.33 -18.10 -17.77
CA ILE A 598 16.95 -16.80 -17.52
C ILE A 598 16.14 -15.77 -18.30
N GLY A 599 15.60 -14.77 -17.61
CA GLY A 599 14.79 -13.73 -18.24
C GLY A 599 15.63 -12.80 -19.12
N LEU A 600 14.95 -12.01 -19.96
CA LEU A 600 15.59 -10.87 -20.63
C LEU A 600 15.88 -9.81 -19.59
N LYS A 601 17.16 -9.54 -19.33
CA LYS A 601 17.62 -8.56 -18.35
C LYS A 601 17.94 -7.25 -19.06
N THR A 602 17.40 -6.15 -18.56
CA THR A 602 17.76 -4.80 -18.99
C THR A 602 18.18 -3.95 -17.80
N GLU A 603 19.10 -3.02 -18.05
CA GLU A 603 19.64 -2.14 -17.02
C GLU A 603 19.88 -0.73 -17.59
N GLY A 604 19.77 0.27 -16.72
CA GLY A 604 20.03 1.65 -17.05
C GLY A 604 20.01 2.56 -15.83
N SER A 605 20.31 3.85 -16.04
CA SER A 605 20.14 4.85 -14.97
C SER A 605 18.74 5.45 -15.03
N PHE A 606 18.11 5.71 -13.89
CA PHE A 606 16.87 6.48 -13.84
C PHE A 606 17.06 7.86 -13.20
N THR A 607 16.18 8.79 -13.57
CA THR A 607 16.04 10.09 -12.90
C THR A 607 14.56 10.41 -12.75
N LEU A 608 14.13 10.64 -11.52
CA LEU A 608 12.77 11.02 -11.14
C LEU A 608 12.75 12.43 -10.58
N ASN A 609 11.78 13.25 -11.01
CA ASN A 609 11.53 14.57 -10.43
C ASN A 609 10.17 14.56 -9.72
N ARG A 610 10.11 15.17 -8.53
CA ARG A 610 8.84 15.32 -7.82
C ARG A 610 7.98 16.37 -8.52
N ILE A 611 6.76 15.97 -8.87
CA ILE A 611 5.76 16.81 -9.53
C ILE A 611 4.71 17.32 -8.54
N SER A 612 4.39 16.54 -7.51
CA SER A 612 3.41 16.91 -6.47
C SER A 612 3.81 16.31 -5.12
N LEU A 613 3.41 16.94 -4.02
CA LEU A 613 3.51 16.40 -2.65
C LEU A 613 2.27 15.59 -2.24
N VAL A 614 1.21 15.58 -3.07
CA VAL A 614 -0.02 14.84 -2.80
C VAL A 614 0.31 13.37 -2.62
N ASP A 615 -0.02 12.86 -1.46
CA ASP A 615 0.40 11.56 -0.94
C ASP A 615 -0.73 10.52 -0.99
N THR A 616 -1.86 10.88 -1.61
CA THR A 616 -3.00 10.00 -1.82
C THR A 616 -3.36 9.89 -3.32
N LEU A 617 -4.02 8.79 -3.71
CA LEU A 617 -4.48 8.53 -5.08
C LEU A 617 -5.99 8.26 -5.07
N ASN A 618 -6.74 8.88 -5.98
CA ASN A 618 -8.18 8.66 -6.19
C ASN A 618 -9.11 9.13 -5.07
N PHE A 619 -8.74 10.17 -4.31
CA PHE A 619 -9.52 10.68 -3.17
C PHE A 619 -10.15 12.08 -3.37
#